data_AF-A0A521X4U5-F1
#
_entry.id   AF-A0A521X4U5-F1
#
_cell.length_a   1.000
_cell.length_b   1.000
_cell.length_c   1.000
_cell.angle_alpha   90.00
_cell.angle_beta   90.00
_cell.angle_gamma   90.00
#
_symmetry.space_group_name_H-M   'P 1'
#
loop_
_entity.id
_entity.type
_entity.pdbx_description
1 polymer ?
#
loop_
_entity_poly.entity_id
_entity_poly.type
_entity_poly.pdbx_seq_one_letter_code
_entity_poly.pdbx_strand_id
1 'polypeptide(L)'
;MAYSTKADILSYCSPEELAQLSSEQGDIVDDKVVGKAITDADSEIDSYLAVRFTVPVSPTPARVNQLSSQIALYNLYSRRPAITMNDTVETNYNNAVKFLQKVSEGSASIGIDPPPAATSTPKVKLTTGDRNFSNDKMTGY
;
A
#
# COMPACT_ATOMS: atom_id res chain seq x y z
N MET A 1 0.97 -8.42 -12.38
CA MET A 1 1.73 -7.55 -13.31
C MET A 1 2.65 -6.70 -12.47
N ALA A 2 3.85 -6.38 -12.96
CA ALA A 2 4.78 -5.58 -12.16
C ALA A 2 4.35 -4.10 -12.15
N TYR A 3 4.25 -3.45 -10.98
CA TYR A 3 3.94 -2.02 -10.92
C TYR A 3 5.16 -1.13 -11.10
N SER A 4 6.35 -1.65 -10.79
CA SER A 4 7.64 -0.98 -10.94
C SER A 4 8.58 -1.75 -11.85
N THR A 5 9.58 -1.04 -12.37
CA THR A 5 10.65 -1.61 -13.19
C THR A 5 12.00 -1.46 -12.50
N LYS A 6 13.00 -2.23 -12.96
CA LYS A 6 14.39 -2.08 -12.51
C LYS A 6 14.89 -0.63 -12.66
N ALA A 7 14.47 0.09 -13.70
CA ALA A 7 14.87 1.47 -13.91
C ALA A 7 14.32 2.42 -12.83
N ASP A 8 13.12 2.14 -12.31
CA ASP A 8 12.52 2.92 -11.23
C ASP A 8 13.29 2.73 -9.91
N ILE A 9 13.72 1.50 -9.63
CA ILE A 9 14.56 1.19 -8.45
C ILE A 9 15.93 1.89 -8.55
N LEU A 10 16.53 1.92 -9.73
CA LEU A 10 17.80 2.62 -9.99
C LEU A 10 17.72 4.14 -9.80
N SER A 11 16.52 4.72 -9.67
CA SER A 11 16.37 6.13 -9.29
C SER A 11 16.63 6.36 -7.80
N TYR A 12 16.60 5.31 -6.97
CA TYR A 12 16.77 5.38 -5.52
C TYR A 12 18.08 4.77 -5.01
N CYS A 13 18.71 3.89 -5.80
CA CYS A 13 20.01 3.31 -5.47
C CYS A 13 20.93 3.29 -6.70
N SER A 14 22.24 3.32 -6.46
CA SER A 14 23.21 3.15 -7.52
C SER A 14 23.16 1.73 -8.12
N PRO A 15 23.59 1.55 -9.39
CA PRO A 15 23.63 0.22 -10.01
C PRO A 15 24.60 -0.73 -9.31
N GLU A 16 25.65 -0.21 -8.68
CA GLU A 16 26.62 -1.00 -7.89
C GLU A 16 25.97 -1.52 -6.60
N GLU A 17 25.25 -0.68 -5.87
CA GLU A 17 24.47 -1.11 -4.70
C GLU A 17 23.42 -2.15 -5.09
N LEU A 18 22.72 -1.95 -6.21
CA LEU A 18 21.75 -2.93 -6.69
C LEU A 18 22.41 -4.28 -7.02
N ALA A 19 23.62 -4.27 -7.58
CA ALA A 19 24.37 -5.50 -7.85
C ALA A 19 24.75 -6.22 -6.54
N GLN A 20 25.24 -5.48 -5.55
CA GLN A 20 25.56 -6.03 -4.21
C GLN A 20 24.34 -6.60 -3.49
N LEU A 21 23.17 -5.96 -3.65
CA LEU A 21 21.94 -6.41 -3.01
C LEU A 21 21.32 -7.62 -3.71
N SER A 22 21.43 -7.70 -5.04
CA SER A 22 20.82 -8.76 -5.85
C SER A 22 21.70 -10.01 -6.00
N SER A 23 23.02 -9.86 -6.08
CA SER A 23 23.97 -10.96 -6.32
C SER A 23 24.73 -11.36 -5.06
N GLU A 24 25.12 -12.64 -4.97
CA GLU A 24 25.99 -13.15 -3.90
C GLU A 24 27.43 -12.70 -4.03
N GLN A 25 27.95 -12.57 -5.26
CA GLN A 25 29.27 -11.99 -5.48
C GLN A 25 29.23 -10.45 -5.51
N GLY A 26 28.08 -9.86 -5.87
CA GLY A 26 27.91 -8.41 -5.93
C GLY A 26 28.44 -7.73 -7.20
N ASP A 27 28.95 -8.50 -8.17
CA ASP A 27 29.56 -7.97 -9.41
C ASP A 27 28.55 -7.66 -10.52
N ILE A 28 27.45 -8.42 -10.58
CA ILE A 28 26.44 -8.32 -11.65
C ILE A 28 25.06 -8.34 -11.02
N VAL A 29 24.17 -7.45 -11.48
CA VAL A 29 22.78 -7.42 -11.02
C VAL A 29 22.05 -8.71 -11.41
N ASP A 30 21.50 -9.42 -10.43
CA ASP A 30 20.64 -10.58 -10.68
C ASP A 30 19.19 -10.12 -10.90
N ASP A 31 18.79 -10.04 -12.18
CA ASP A 31 17.44 -9.64 -12.58
C ASP A 31 16.33 -10.56 -12.04
N LYS A 32 16.64 -11.83 -11.70
CA LYS A 32 15.65 -12.73 -11.08
C LYS A 32 15.38 -12.34 -9.64
N VAL A 33 16.41 -11.97 -8.90
CA VAL A 33 16.28 -11.51 -7.50
C VAL A 33 15.56 -10.18 -7.45
N VAL A 34 15.92 -9.24 -8.35
CA VAL A 34 15.22 -7.96 -8.48
C VAL A 34 13.76 -8.18 -8.88
N GLY A 35 13.49 -9.01 -9.88
CA GLY A 35 12.12 -9.33 -10.31
C GLY A 35 11.28 -9.99 -9.21
N LYS A 36 11.89 -10.85 -8.39
CA LYS A 36 11.23 -11.43 -7.22
C LYS A 36 10.89 -10.37 -6.17
N ALA A 37 11.84 -9.49 -5.85
CA ALA A 37 11.60 -8.41 -4.89
C ALA A 37 10.47 -7.46 -5.32
N ILE A 38 10.38 -7.16 -6.62
CA ILE A 38 9.27 -6.40 -7.22
C ILE A 38 7.95 -7.19 -7.08
N THR A 39 7.94 -8.47 -7.40
CA THR A 39 6.73 -9.31 -7.30
C THR A 39 6.22 -9.42 -5.86
N ASP A 40 7.13 -9.55 -4.90
CA ASP A 40 6.80 -9.60 -3.48
C ASP A 40 6.22 -8.24 -3.02
N ALA A 41 6.83 -7.12 -3.44
CA ALA A 41 6.34 -5.77 -3.15
C ALA A 41 4.95 -5.49 -3.76
N ASP A 42 4.73 -5.94 -5.00
CA ASP A 42 3.46 -5.77 -5.69
C ASP A 42 2.35 -6.58 -5.02
N SER A 43 2.67 -7.81 -4.58
CA SER A 43 1.73 -8.66 -3.83
C SER A 43 1.34 -8.02 -2.49
N GLU A 44 2.28 -7.36 -1.82
CA GLU A 44 2.02 -6.61 -0.59
C GLU A 44 1.09 -5.42 -0.86
N ILE A 45 1.40 -4.59 -1.87
CA ILE A 45 0.55 -3.46 -2.28
C ILE A 45 -0.86 -3.95 -2.62
N ASP A 46 -0.96 -5.00 -3.44
CA ASP A 46 -2.20 -5.61 -3.86
C ASP A 46 -3.07 -6.05 -2.69
N SER A 47 -2.46 -6.59 -1.63
CA SER A 47 -3.18 -7.00 -0.42
C SER A 47 -3.88 -5.82 0.28
N TYR A 48 -3.24 -4.65 0.33
CA TYR A 48 -3.82 -3.43 0.91
C TYR A 48 -4.88 -2.81 0.00
N LEU A 49 -4.67 -2.83 -1.32
CA LEU A 49 -5.58 -2.22 -2.28
C LEU A 49 -6.82 -3.06 -2.54
N ALA A 50 -6.74 -4.38 -2.43
CA ALA A 50 -7.85 -5.31 -2.64
C ALA A 50 -9.06 -5.05 -1.72
N VAL A 51 -8.86 -4.33 -0.61
CA VAL A 51 -9.94 -3.91 0.30
C VAL A 51 -10.92 -2.94 -0.37
N ARG A 52 -10.45 -2.10 -1.30
CA ARG A 52 -11.24 -0.99 -1.86
C ARG A 52 -11.21 -0.87 -3.37
N PHE A 53 -10.20 -1.42 -4.02
CA PHE A 53 -9.98 -1.33 -5.46
C PHE A 53 -9.96 -2.73 -6.08
N THR A 54 -10.30 -2.79 -7.36
CA THR A 54 -10.08 -3.99 -8.18
C THR A 54 -8.60 -4.10 -8.51
N VAL A 55 -8.03 -5.24 -8.16
CA VAL A 55 -6.61 -5.53 -8.31
C VAL A 55 -6.43 -6.58 -9.43
N PRO A 56 -5.40 -6.48 -10.29
CA PRO A 56 -4.36 -5.44 -10.34
C PRO A 56 -4.89 -4.08 -10.80
N VAL A 57 -4.40 -3.02 -10.17
CA VAL A 57 -4.84 -1.65 -10.46
C VAL A 57 -4.33 -1.23 -11.84
N SER A 58 -5.25 -0.97 -12.76
CA SER A 58 -4.95 -0.54 -14.13
C SER A 58 -5.83 0.65 -14.52
N PRO A 59 -5.25 1.77 -15.02
CA PRO A 59 -3.83 2.02 -15.23
C PRO A 59 -3.07 2.23 -13.91
N THR A 60 -1.80 1.82 -13.86
CA THR A 60 -0.95 1.97 -12.66
C THR A 60 -0.65 3.44 -12.39
N PRO A 61 -1.13 4.02 -11.28
CA PRO A 61 -0.84 5.41 -10.94
C PRO A 61 0.65 5.58 -10.60
N ALA A 62 1.24 6.72 -10.93
CA ALA A 62 2.66 7.00 -10.66
C ALA A 62 3.03 6.80 -9.18
N ARG A 63 2.09 7.08 -8.27
CA ARG A 63 2.28 6.85 -6.83
C ARG A 63 2.40 5.37 -6.45
N VAL A 64 1.69 4.47 -7.13
CA VAL A 64 1.82 3.01 -6.88
C VAL A 64 3.17 2.50 -7.36
N ASN A 65 3.64 2.96 -8.52
CA ASN A 65 4.98 2.63 -9.02
C ASN A 65 6.08 3.07 -8.03
N GLN A 66 5.99 4.29 -7.48
CA GLN A 66 6.92 4.77 -6.47
C GLN A 66 6.92 3.91 -5.20
N LEU A 67 5.73 3.54 -4.69
CA LEU A 67 5.59 2.69 -3.51
C LEU A 67 6.17 1.29 -3.75
N SER A 68 5.86 0.69 -4.92
CA SER A 68 6.41 -0.62 -5.33
C SER A 68 7.93 -0.59 -5.37
N SER A 69 8.52 0.45 -5.96
CA SER A 69 9.98 0.63 -6.03
C SER A 69 10.63 0.72 -4.65
N GLN A 70 10.02 1.47 -3.71
CA GLN A 70 10.53 1.65 -2.35
C GLN A 70 10.45 0.36 -1.52
N ILE A 71 9.34 -0.36 -1.62
CA ILE A 71 9.15 -1.65 -0.93
C ILE A 71 10.07 -2.71 -1.53
N ALA A 72 10.20 -2.77 -2.86
CA ALA A 72 11.13 -3.67 -3.52
C ALA A 72 12.58 -3.43 -3.08
N LEU A 73 13.00 -2.17 -2.97
CA LEU A 73 14.33 -1.82 -2.46
C LEU A 73 14.52 -2.28 -1.01
N TYR A 74 13.53 -2.05 -0.15
CA TYR A 74 13.55 -2.54 1.23
C TYR A 74 13.72 -4.07 1.29
N ASN A 75 12.95 -4.80 0.49
CA ASN A 75 13.02 -6.26 0.41
C ASN A 75 14.41 -6.76 -0.03
N LEU A 76 15.08 -6.04 -0.92
CA LEU A 76 16.45 -6.33 -1.33
C LEU A 76 17.46 -6.11 -0.18
N TYR A 77 17.33 -5.02 0.58
CA TYR A 77 18.15 -4.81 1.79
C TYR A 77 17.88 -5.85 2.87
N SER A 78 16.61 -6.21 3.10
CA SER A 78 16.21 -7.20 4.10
C SER A 78 16.82 -8.59 3.83
N ARG A 79 17.02 -8.94 2.56
CA ARG A 79 17.73 -10.17 2.15
C ARG A 79 19.22 -10.18 2.50
N ARG A 80 19.83 -9.00 2.69
CA ARG A 80 21.27 -8.81 2.93
C ARG A 80 21.49 -8.05 4.24
N PRO A 81 21.26 -8.67 5.41
CA PRO A 81 21.41 -8.00 6.71
C PRO A 81 22.87 -7.57 7.01
N ALA A 82 23.85 -8.10 6.26
CA ALA A 82 25.25 -7.71 6.37
C ALA A 82 25.55 -6.35 5.70
N ILE A 83 24.69 -5.87 4.81
CA ILE A 83 24.85 -4.57 4.15
C ILE A 83 24.12 -3.53 5.00
N THR A 84 24.82 -2.45 5.37
CA THR A 84 24.21 -1.36 6.12
C THR A 84 23.13 -0.69 5.28
N MET A 85 21.89 -0.85 5.74
CA MET A 85 20.74 -0.20 5.15
C MET A 85 20.75 1.29 5.50
N ASN A 86 20.47 2.14 4.53
CA ASN A 86 20.31 3.57 4.76
C ASN A 86 18.98 3.84 5.48
N ASP A 87 18.99 4.61 6.57
CA ASP A 87 17.82 5.03 7.33
C ASP A 87 16.70 5.63 6.46
N THR A 88 17.07 6.24 5.32
CA THR A 88 16.14 6.79 4.33
C THR A 88 15.28 5.70 3.70
N VAL A 89 15.84 4.52 3.41
CA VAL A 89 15.12 3.40 2.80
C VAL A 89 14.11 2.83 3.79
N GLU A 90 14.49 2.68 5.06
CA GLU A 90 13.59 2.19 6.11
C GLU A 90 12.46 3.20 6.37
N THR A 91 12.80 4.49 6.44
CA THR A 91 11.82 5.57 6.60
C THR A 91 10.83 5.60 5.43
N ASN A 92 11.31 5.45 4.20
CA ASN A 92 10.46 5.41 3.00
C ASN A 92 9.54 4.19 3.00
N TYR A 93 10.06 3.00 3.35
CA TYR A 93 9.23 1.80 3.50
C TYR A 93 8.13 1.99 4.56
N ASN A 94 8.49 2.48 5.73
CA ASN A 94 7.53 2.76 6.80
C ASN A 94 6.46 3.78 6.38
N ASN A 95 6.85 4.81 5.63
CA ASN A 95 5.92 5.78 5.07
C ASN A 95 5.01 5.17 3.99
N ALA A 96 5.54 4.27 3.16
CA ALA A 96 4.80 3.55 2.15
C ALA A 96 3.71 2.65 2.77
N VAL A 97 4.07 1.83 3.76
CA VAL A 97 3.12 0.96 4.48
C VAL A 97 2.04 1.79 5.19
N LYS A 98 2.42 2.88 5.88
CA LYS A 98 1.45 3.80 6.50
C LYS A 98 0.51 4.44 5.48
N PHE A 99 1.00 4.78 4.29
CA PHE A 99 0.17 5.33 3.24
C PHE A 99 -0.81 4.27 2.70
N LEU A 100 -0.36 3.05 2.42
CA LEU A 100 -1.21 1.94 1.98
C LEU A 100 -2.29 1.61 3.02
N GLN A 101 -1.94 1.63 4.31
CA GLN A 101 -2.90 1.48 5.39
C GLN A 101 -3.96 2.59 5.35
N LYS A 102 -3.57 3.87 5.24
CA LYS A 102 -4.53 4.98 5.10
C LYS A 102 -5.44 4.86 3.88
N VAL A 103 -4.92 4.31 2.78
CA VAL A 103 -5.73 4.04 1.59
C VAL A 103 -6.77 2.95 1.90
N SER A 104 -6.36 1.84 2.51
CA SER A 104 -7.28 0.77 2.91
C SER A 104 -8.36 1.24 3.90
N GLU A 105 -8.04 2.21 4.75
CA GLU A 105 -8.97 2.75 5.77
C GLU A 105 -10.04 3.70 5.21
N GLY A 106 -9.85 4.29 4.03
CA GLY A 106 -10.73 5.38 3.59
C GLY A 106 -10.04 6.72 3.39
N SER A 107 -8.97 6.94 4.14
CA SER A 107 -8.44 8.26 4.49
C SER A 107 -7.51 8.89 3.43
N ALA A 108 -6.95 8.07 2.53
CA ALA A 108 -6.11 8.52 1.43
C ALA A 108 -6.59 7.94 0.09
N SER A 109 -6.34 8.67 -1.00
CA SER A 109 -6.60 8.22 -2.36
C SER A 109 -5.30 8.13 -3.16
N ILE A 110 -5.26 7.18 -4.09
CA ILE A 110 -4.13 6.96 -4.99
C ILE A 110 -4.27 7.81 -6.27
N GLY A 111 -5.29 8.68 -6.33
CA GLY A 111 -5.56 9.53 -7.50
C GLY A 111 -6.35 8.82 -8.60
N ILE A 112 -6.87 7.63 -8.28
CA ILE A 112 -7.90 6.94 -9.03
C ILE A 112 -9.18 6.96 -8.19
N ASP A 113 -10.31 7.28 -8.81
CA ASP A 113 -11.58 7.12 -8.12
C ASP A 113 -11.82 5.62 -7.92
N PRO A 114 -12.09 5.16 -6.68
CA PRO A 114 -12.50 3.78 -6.48
C PRO A 114 -13.78 3.54 -7.29
N PRO A 115 -13.97 2.34 -7.87
CA PRO A 115 -15.27 1.96 -8.39
C PRO A 115 -16.34 2.23 -7.32
N PRO A 116 -17.55 2.66 -7.68
CA PRO A 116 -18.58 3.02 -6.70
C PRO A 116 -18.69 1.88 -5.69
N ALA A 117 -18.29 2.17 -4.45
CA ALA A 117 -18.24 1.18 -3.40
C ALA A 117 -19.65 0.58 -3.28
N ALA A 118 -19.76 -0.74 -3.39
CA ALA A 118 -20.96 -1.41 -2.92
C ALA A 118 -21.07 -1.05 -1.44
N THR A 119 -22.08 -0.25 -1.11
CA THR A 119 -22.30 0.39 0.17
C THR A 119 -22.51 -0.65 1.27
N SER A 120 -21.46 -1.31 1.76
CA SER A 120 -21.54 -2.13 2.98
C SER A 120 -21.32 -1.22 4.18
N THR A 121 -22.24 -0.27 4.35
CA THR A 121 -22.44 0.38 5.65
C THR A 121 -23.55 -0.41 6.35
N PRO A 122 -23.29 -1.26 7.35
CA PRO A 122 -24.22 -1.38 8.44
C PRO A 122 -23.98 -0.16 9.33
N LYS A 123 -24.37 1.03 8.86
CA LYS A 123 -24.72 2.10 9.80
C LYS A 123 -26.02 1.62 10.44
N VAL A 124 -25.91 0.76 11.45
CA VAL A 124 -26.99 0.57 12.42
C VAL A 124 -27.12 1.91 13.12
N LYS A 125 -27.90 2.81 12.52
CA LYS A 125 -28.55 3.87 13.27
C LYS A 125 -29.53 3.14 14.18
N LEU A 126 -29.09 2.86 15.40
CA LEU A 126 -30.03 2.69 16.49
C LEU A 126 -30.64 4.07 16.74
N THR A 127 -31.57 4.48 15.88
CA THR A 127 -32.56 5.50 16.25
C THR A 127 -33.44 4.81 17.29
N THR A 128 -33.02 4.85 18.54
CA THR A 128 -33.97 4.86 19.65
C THR A 128 -34.80 6.11 19.43
N GLY A 129 -35.93 5.96 18.74
CA GLY A 129 -36.94 7.00 18.65
C GLY A 129 -37.23 7.48 20.07
N ASP A 130 -37.16 8.79 20.26
CA ASP A 130 -37.56 9.44 21.49
C ASP A 130 -38.92 8.86 21.91
N ARG A 131 -38.93 8.16 23.04
CA ARG A 131 -40.16 7.69 23.67
C ARG A 131 -40.90 8.91 24.19
N ASN A 132 -41.64 9.57 23.31
CA ASN A 132 -42.61 10.60 23.66
C ASN A 132 -43.87 9.95 24.25
N PHE A 133 -43.71 9.33 25.42
CA PHE A 133 -44.80 9.25 26.39
C PHE A 133 -44.66 10.45 27.32
N SER A 134 -44.99 11.64 26.82
CA SER A 134 -45.28 12.76 27.72
C SER A 134 -46.70 12.59 28.25
N ASN A 135 -46.82 12.66 29.56
CA ASN A 135 -48.06 12.56 30.34
C ASN A 135 -49.03 13.74 30.12
N ASP A 136 -48.87 14.48 29.02
CA ASP A 136 -49.47 15.79 28.74
C ASP A 136 -50.62 15.73 27.72
N LYS A 137 -50.94 14.54 27.20
CA LYS A 137 -52.05 14.34 26.25
C LYS A 137 -53.27 13.58 26.79
N MET A 138 -53.40 13.43 28.12
CA MET A 138 -54.60 12.84 28.72
C MET A 138 -55.38 13.87 29.53
N THR A 139 -56.01 14.82 28.83
CA THR A 139 -57.16 15.57 29.34
C THR A 139 -58.21 15.70 28.24
N GLY A 140 -59.41 15.18 28.52
CA GLY A 140 -60.62 15.40 27.73
C GLY A 140 -61.12 14.16 27.00
N TYR A 141 -61.90 13.31 27.69
CA TYR A 141 -63.35 13.16 27.52
C TYR A 141 -63.94 12.46 28.74
#